data_AF-A0A7H0ML23-F1
#
_entry.id   AF-A0A7H0ML23-F1
#
_cell.length_a   1.000
_cell.length_b   1.000
_cell.length_c   1.000
_cell.angle_alpha   90.00
_cell.angle_beta   90.00
_cell.angle_gamma   90.00
#
_symmetry.space_group_name_H-M   'P 1'
#
loop_
_entity.id
_entity.type
_entity.pdbx_description
1 polymer ?
#
loop_
_entity_poly.entity_id
_entity_poly.type
_entity_poly.pdbx_seq_one_letter_code
_entity_poly.pdbx_strand_id
1 'polypeptide(L)'
;MNDDYNITILRKTGSDIQKWERNAFTPRQVSFYVVLFVLVMASAAGANHLPVFVGGGVGTVAGVMFLIPGWRNDNWPRAIRRRLSQYRPRNKAAWQHFQENIERKWRMDPVDLRTWYESECMTVFHPEKTTPQTQANTPDKAEQLP
;
A
#
# COMPACT_ATOMS: atom_id res chain seq x y z
N MET A 1 19.37 11.76 -8.16
CA MET A 1 19.14 11.76 -6.69
C MET A 1 17.68 11.63 -6.30
N ASN A 2 16.71 12.14 -7.09
CA ASN A 2 15.27 11.96 -6.79
C ASN A 2 14.72 10.60 -7.28
N ASP A 3 15.32 10.04 -8.34
CA ASP A 3 14.87 8.76 -8.92
C ASP A 3 15.10 7.57 -7.98
N ASP A 4 16.21 7.55 -7.24
CA ASP A 4 16.52 6.48 -6.28
C ASP A 4 15.51 6.44 -5.12
N TYR A 5 15.10 7.62 -4.66
CA TYR A 5 14.05 7.76 -3.64
C TYR A 5 12.70 7.28 -4.17
N ASN A 6 12.36 7.64 -5.41
CA ASN A 6 11.12 7.23 -6.06
C ASN A 6 11.07 5.70 -6.27
N ILE A 7 12.18 5.09 -6.72
CA ILE A 7 12.31 3.64 -6.88
C ILE A 7 12.18 2.92 -5.52
N THR A 8 12.74 3.49 -4.46
CA THR A 8 12.62 2.95 -3.10
C THR A 8 11.18 2.99 -2.62
N ILE A 9 10.45 4.10 -2.84
CA ILE A 9 9.02 4.19 -2.55
C ILE A 9 8.24 3.15 -3.36
N LEU A 10 8.51 3.03 -4.66
CA LEU A 10 7.82 2.09 -5.53
C LEU A 10 7.98 0.66 -5.03
N ARG A 11 9.21 0.21 -4.78
CA ARG A 11 9.49 -1.14 -4.23
C ARG A 11 8.76 -1.37 -2.90
N LYS A 12 8.69 -0.36 -2.05
CA LYS A 12 8.00 -0.45 -0.75
C LYS A 12 6.48 -0.52 -0.92
N THR A 13 5.92 0.23 -1.87
CA THR A 13 4.50 0.15 -2.24
C THR A 13 4.15 -1.23 -2.78
N GLY A 14 5.00 -1.85 -3.60
CA GLY A 14 4.82 -3.24 -4.04
C GLY A 14 4.73 -4.25 -2.89
N SER A 15 5.64 -4.14 -1.91
CA SER A 15 5.60 -4.97 -0.70
C SER A 15 4.35 -4.71 0.15
N ASP A 16 3.93 -3.45 0.25
CA ASP A 16 2.74 -3.03 0.98
C ASP A 16 1.44 -3.56 0.30
N ILE A 17 1.37 -3.59 -1.04
CA ILE A 17 0.28 -4.22 -1.81
C ILE A 17 0.17 -5.72 -1.47
N GLN A 18 1.29 -6.45 -1.56
CA GLN A 18 1.30 -7.89 -1.29
C GLN A 18 0.86 -8.22 0.15
N LYS A 19 1.25 -7.39 1.12
CA LYS A 19 0.82 -7.52 2.52
C LYS A 19 -0.66 -7.20 2.67
N TRP A 20 -1.16 -6.20 1.95
CA TRP A 20 -2.58 -5.85 1.95
C TRP A 20 -3.45 -6.97 1.36
N GLU A 21 -3.07 -7.54 0.20
CA GLU A 21 -3.79 -8.67 -0.42
C GLU A 21 -3.87 -9.89 0.50
N ARG A 22 -2.84 -10.13 1.32
CA ARG A 22 -2.80 -11.20 2.32
C ARG A 22 -3.54 -10.88 3.61
N ASN A 23 -4.26 -9.76 3.68
CA ASN A 23 -4.89 -9.24 4.90
C ASN A 23 -3.91 -9.13 6.08
N ALA A 24 -2.63 -8.88 5.81
CA ALA A 24 -1.62 -8.74 6.85
C ALA A 24 -1.81 -7.42 7.61
N PHE A 25 -1.34 -7.36 8.86
CA PHE A 25 -1.39 -6.13 9.66
C PHE A 25 -0.51 -5.03 9.05
N THR A 26 -0.97 -3.78 9.13
CA THR A 26 -0.16 -2.63 8.68
C THR A 26 1.09 -2.48 9.57
N PRO A 27 2.19 -1.88 9.08
CA PRO A 27 3.43 -1.75 9.87
C PRO A 27 3.24 -1.04 11.21
N ARG A 28 2.31 -0.08 11.28
CA ARG A 28 1.95 0.61 12.52
C ARG A 28 1.11 -0.24 13.45
N GLN A 29 0.19 -1.07 12.93
CA GLN A 29 -0.52 -2.04 13.75
C GLN A 29 0.45 -3.05 14.36
N VAL A 30 1.40 -3.57 13.58
CA VAL A 30 2.44 -4.48 14.09
C VAL A 30 3.26 -3.81 15.19
N SER A 31 3.75 -2.59 14.95
CA SER A 31 4.52 -1.82 15.95
C SER A 31 3.71 -1.63 17.24
N PHE A 32 2.42 -1.36 17.13
CA PHE A 32 1.53 -1.21 18.27
C PHE A 32 1.38 -2.52 19.06
N TYR A 33 1.14 -3.65 18.39
CA TYR A 33 1.04 -4.95 19.06
C TYR A 33 2.35 -5.35 19.75
N VAL A 34 3.50 -4.99 19.17
CA VAL A 34 4.81 -5.20 19.81
C VAL A 34 4.95 -4.35 21.08
N VAL A 35 4.57 -3.07 21.05
CA VAL A 35 4.59 -2.22 22.24
C VAL A 35 3.64 -2.75 23.32
N LEU A 36 2.44 -3.19 22.93
CA LEU A 36 1.50 -3.83 23.85
C LEU A 36 2.11 -5.09 24.48
N PHE A 37 2.72 -5.95 23.66
CA PHE A 37 3.36 -7.17 24.14
C PHE A 37 4.47 -6.86 25.15
N VAL A 38 5.33 -5.88 24.87
CA VAL A 38 6.40 -5.45 25.79
C VAL A 38 5.83 -4.92 27.11
N LEU A 39 4.77 -4.11 27.06
CA LEU A 39 4.11 -3.59 28.27
C LEU A 39 3.51 -4.71 29.12
N VAL A 40 2.84 -5.69 28.49
CA VAL A 40 2.30 -6.86 29.18
C VAL A 40 3.41 -7.68 29.81
N MET A 41 4.49 -7.95 29.07
CA MET A 41 5.63 -8.71 29.59
C MET A 41 6.34 -7.97 30.75
N ALA A 42 6.49 -6.65 30.67
CA ALA A 42 7.05 -5.85 31.74
C ALA A 42 6.17 -5.88 33.00
N SER A 43 4.84 -5.82 32.83
CA SER A 43 3.89 -5.94 33.96
C SER A 43 3.91 -7.33 34.59
N ALA A 44 4.08 -8.39 33.79
CA ALA A 44 4.20 -9.75 34.26
C ALA A 44 5.54 -10.01 34.98
N ALA A 45 6.64 -9.44 34.49
CA ALA A 45 7.97 -9.57 35.10
C ALA A 45 8.11 -8.77 36.41
N GLY A 46 7.39 -7.65 36.54
CA GLY A 46 7.34 -6.87 37.78
C GLY A 46 6.42 -7.46 38.87
N ALA A 47 5.50 -8.34 38.49
CA ALA A 47 4.51 -8.92 39.40
C ALA A 47 5.00 -10.26 39.99
N ASN A 48 5.98 -10.20 40.90
CA ASN A 48 6.41 -11.39 41.66
C ASN A 48 5.38 -11.86 42.70
N HIS A 49 4.26 -11.17 42.93
CA HIS A 49 3.21 -11.66 43.84
C HIS A 49 1.80 -11.19 43.40
N LEU A 50 0.86 -12.14 43.41
CA LEU A 50 -0.60 -12.05 43.24
C LEU A 50 -1.21 -12.08 41.82
N PRO A 51 -2.03 -13.12 41.48
CA PRO A 51 -2.69 -13.27 40.17
C PRO A 51 -3.80 -12.22 39.89
N VAL A 52 -4.16 -11.39 40.87
CA VAL A 52 -5.18 -10.33 40.75
C VAL A 52 -4.67 -9.13 39.93
N PHE A 53 -3.35 -8.89 39.90
CA PHE A 53 -2.76 -7.78 39.15
C PHE A 53 -2.63 -8.04 37.65
N VAL A 54 -2.59 -9.30 37.21
CA VAL A 54 -2.46 -9.66 35.79
C VAL A 54 -3.73 -9.27 35.02
N GLY A 55 -4.92 -9.48 35.60
CA GLY A 55 -6.19 -9.04 35.00
C GLY A 55 -6.37 -7.52 34.99
N GLY A 56 -5.99 -6.85 36.08
CA GLY A 56 -6.09 -5.39 36.21
C GLY A 56 -5.12 -4.62 35.32
N GLY A 57 -3.86 -5.07 35.21
CA GLY A 57 -2.86 -4.45 34.35
C GLY A 57 -3.19 -4.57 32.87
N VAL A 58 -3.60 -5.75 32.42
CA VAL A 58 -4.03 -5.98 31.03
C VAL A 58 -5.28 -5.17 30.69
N GLY A 59 -6.27 -5.11 31.59
CA GLY A 59 -7.47 -4.30 31.41
C GLY A 59 -7.19 -2.79 31.34
N THR A 60 -6.27 -2.29 32.15
CA THR A 60 -5.90 -0.86 32.17
C THR A 60 -5.12 -0.48 30.92
N VAL A 61 -4.16 -1.30 30.48
CA VAL A 61 -3.39 -1.06 29.24
C VAL A 61 -4.31 -1.14 28.01
N ALA A 62 -5.20 -2.14 27.96
CA ALA A 62 -6.18 -2.25 26.89
C ALA A 62 -7.20 -1.09 26.88
N GLY A 63 -7.63 -0.61 28.06
CA GLY A 63 -8.54 0.51 28.22
C GLY A 63 -7.92 1.86 27.81
N VAL A 64 -6.68 2.14 28.23
CA VAL A 64 -5.92 3.34 27.82
C VAL A 64 -5.65 3.33 26.32
N MET A 65 -5.46 2.15 25.73
CA MET A 65 -5.29 2.00 24.28
C MET A 65 -6.59 2.23 23.48
N PHE A 66 -7.76 1.92 24.05
CA PHE A 66 -9.05 2.25 23.43
C PHE A 66 -9.30 3.77 23.35
N LEU A 67 -8.60 4.54 24.20
CA LEU A 67 -8.63 6.00 24.21
C LEU A 67 -7.66 6.64 23.21
N ILE A 68 -6.74 5.89 22.58
CA ILE A 68 -5.84 6.42 21.53
C ILE A 68 -6.62 6.49 20.21
N PRO A 69 -7.11 7.68 19.79
CA PRO A 69 -7.90 7.80 18.59
C PRO A 69 -6.98 7.61 17.39
N GLY A 70 -7.28 6.62 16.55
CA GLY A 70 -6.61 6.45 15.25
C GLY A 70 -5.77 5.19 15.08
N TRP A 71 -5.45 4.43 16.15
CA TRP A 71 -4.76 3.13 15.99
C TRP A 71 -5.64 2.11 15.24
N ARG A 72 -6.91 1.97 15.65
CA ARG A 72 -7.88 1.09 14.97
C ARG A 72 -8.22 1.54 13.54
N ASN A 73 -7.97 2.80 13.22
CA ASN A 73 -8.31 3.40 11.92
C ASN A 73 -7.09 3.48 10.97
N ASP A 74 -5.96 2.87 11.33
CA ASP A 74 -4.78 2.80 10.46
C ASP A 74 -4.90 1.62 9.49
N ASN A 75 -5.62 1.88 8.41
CA ASN A 75 -5.89 0.93 7.34
C ASN A 75 -4.85 1.06 6.22
N TRP A 76 -4.62 -0.03 5.47
CA TRP A 76 -3.74 -0.04 4.29
C TRP A 76 -3.98 1.13 3.32
N PRO A 77 -5.23 1.52 2.97
CA PRO A 77 -5.49 2.70 2.14
C PRO A 77 -4.81 3.98 2.64
N ARG A 78 -4.81 4.21 3.96
CA ARG A 78 -4.23 5.44 4.55
C ARG A 78 -2.71 5.38 4.55
N ALA A 79 -2.14 4.22 4.87
CA ALA A 79 -0.68 4.01 4.83
C ALA A 79 -0.14 4.21 3.41
N ILE A 80 -0.83 3.64 2.41
CA ILE A 80 -0.45 3.74 1.01
C ILE A 80 -0.67 5.17 0.48
N ARG A 81 -1.79 5.82 0.80
CA ARG A 81 -2.06 7.21 0.37
C ARG A 81 -1.00 8.19 0.87
N ARG A 82 -0.50 8.02 2.10
CA ARG A 82 0.61 8.82 2.64
C ARG A 82 1.95 8.59 1.91
N ARG A 83 2.21 7.36 1.48
CA ARG A 83 3.41 7.07 0.66
C ARG A 83 3.25 7.66 -0.74
N LEU A 84 2.09 7.47 -1.35
CA LEU A 84 1.80 7.95 -2.68
C LEU A 84 1.78 9.47 -2.78
N SER A 85 1.42 10.20 -1.71
CA SER A 85 1.54 11.67 -1.70
C SER A 85 2.98 12.17 -1.78
N GLN A 86 3.97 11.33 -1.45
CA GLN A 86 5.40 11.63 -1.58
C GLN A 86 5.98 11.10 -2.89
N TYR A 87 5.26 10.21 -3.58
CA TYR A 87 5.67 9.59 -4.82
C TYR A 87 5.43 10.54 -6.00
N ARG A 88 6.38 10.61 -6.93
CA ARG A 88 6.20 11.38 -8.17
C ARG A 88 5.86 10.42 -9.31
N PRO A 89 4.60 10.37 -9.79
CA PRO A 89 4.20 9.46 -10.84
C PRO A 89 4.89 9.81 -12.17
N ARG A 90 5.48 8.81 -12.80
CA ARG A 90 6.09 8.84 -14.12
C ARG A 90 5.05 8.52 -15.20
N ASN A 91 4.13 7.58 -14.94
CA ASN A 91 2.98 7.33 -15.80
C ASN A 91 1.75 8.14 -15.34
N LYS A 92 1.63 9.37 -15.84
CA LYS A 92 0.51 10.27 -15.48
C LYS A 92 -0.87 9.71 -15.88
N ALA A 93 -0.96 9.00 -17.00
CA ALA A 93 -2.22 8.44 -17.49
C ALA A 93 -2.71 7.31 -16.58
N ALA A 94 -1.83 6.36 -16.22
CA ALA A 94 -2.17 5.31 -15.27
C ALA A 94 -2.50 5.88 -13.88
N TRP A 95 -1.79 6.93 -13.46
CA TRP A 95 -2.07 7.61 -12.19
C TRP A 95 -3.45 8.28 -12.16
N GLN A 96 -3.86 8.94 -13.26
CA GLN A 96 -5.17 9.56 -13.37
C GLN A 96 -6.30 8.52 -13.33
N HIS A 97 -6.19 7.44 -14.12
CA HIS A 97 -7.15 6.34 -14.09
C HIS A 97 -7.30 5.73 -12.68
N PHE A 98 -6.20 5.60 -11.96
CA PHE A 98 -6.22 5.13 -10.58
C PHE A 98 -6.96 6.09 -9.63
N GLN A 99 -6.73 7.41 -9.75
CA GLN A 99 -7.46 8.40 -8.96
C GLN A 99 -8.96 8.40 -9.27
N GLU A 100 -9.32 8.35 -10.56
CA GLU A 100 -10.72 8.28 -11.01
C GLU A 100 -11.44 7.04 -10.47
N ASN A 101 -10.77 5.89 -10.45
CA ASN A 101 -11.32 4.66 -9.89
C ASN A 101 -11.55 4.77 -8.38
N ILE A 102 -10.63 5.37 -7.63
CA ILE A 102 -10.81 5.62 -6.19
C ILE A 102 -11.97 6.58 -5.95
N GLU A 103 -12.06 7.66 -6.75
CA GLU A 103 -13.12 8.66 -6.62
C GLU A 103 -14.49 8.05 -6.94
N ARG A 104 -14.58 7.20 -7.97
CA ARG A 104 -15.81 6.49 -8.32
C ARG A 104 -16.23 5.48 -7.25
N LYS A 105 -15.30 4.69 -6.72
CA LYS A 105 -15.59 3.62 -5.75
C LYS A 105 -15.65 4.13 -4.30
N TRP A 106 -15.24 5.38 -4.04
CA TRP A 106 -15.02 5.97 -2.72
C TRP A 106 -14.12 5.12 -1.80
N ARG A 107 -13.40 4.16 -2.36
CA ARG A 107 -12.58 3.18 -1.68
C ARG A 107 -11.38 2.85 -2.54
N MET A 108 -10.28 2.59 -1.86
CA MET A 108 -9.06 2.10 -2.49
C MET A 108 -9.06 0.59 -2.42
N ASP A 109 -8.88 -0.05 -3.56
CA ASP A 109 -8.83 -1.51 -3.71
C ASP A 109 -7.37 -1.94 -3.97
N PRO A 110 -6.88 -3.02 -3.34
CA PRO A 110 -5.57 -3.59 -3.67
C PRO A 110 -5.42 -3.93 -5.16
N VAL A 111 -6.50 -4.37 -5.83
CA VAL A 111 -6.47 -4.74 -7.25
C VAL A 111 -6.21 -3.52 -8.15
N ASP A 112 -6.98 -2.44 -7.96
CA ASP A 112 -6.79 -1.20 -8.74
C ASP A 112 -5.39 -0.61 -8.53
N LEU A 113 -4.89 -0.68 -7.29
CA LEU A 113 -3.55 -0.22 -6.94
C LEU A 113 -2.46 -1.09 -7.59
N ARG A 114 -2.68 -2.40 -7.66
CA ARG A 114 -1.75 -3.33 -8.32
C ARG A 114 -1.68 -3.07 -9.82
N THR A 115 -2.82 -2.85 -10.48
CA THR A 115 -2.87 -2.51 -11.92
C THR A 115 -2.10 -1.23 -12.22
N TRP A 116 -2.25 -0.20 -11.37
CA TRP A 116 -1.44 1.00 -11.47
C TRP A 116 0.06 0.72 -11.25
N TYR A 117 0.39 -0.03 -10.19
CA TYR A 117 1.78 -0.35 -9.84
C TYR A 117 2.53 -1.09 -10.95
N GLU A 118 1.88 -2.06 -11.59
CA GLU A 118 2.45 -2.80 -12.73
C GLU A 118 2.68 -1.87 -13.94
N SER A 119 1.72 -0.99 -14.24
CA SER A 119 1.84 0.02 -15.30
C SER A 119 2.98 1.01 -15.03
N GLU A 120 3.14 1.44 -13.78
CA GLU A 120 4.21 2.33 -13.35
C GLU A 120 5.58 1.63 -13.44
N CYS A 121 5.67 0.38 -12.99
CA CYS A 121 6.89 -0.43 -13.09
C CYS A 121 7.35 -0.64 -14.53
N MET A 122 6.42 -0.86 -15.48
CA MET A 122 6.77 -0.93 -16.90
C MET A 122 7.44 0.37 -17.35
N THR A 123 6.88 1.53 -17.01
CA THR A 123 7.45 2.83 -17.43
C THR A 123 8.76 3.20 -16.72
N VAL A 124 8.98 2.74 -15.49
CA VAL A 124 10.17 3.08 -14.68
C VAL A 124 11.34 2.14 -14.98
N PHE A 125 11.08 0.83 -15.13
CA PHE A 125 12.12 -0.18 -15.32
C PHE A 125 12.33 -0.59 -16.79
N HIS A 126 11.35 -0.37 -17.68
CA HIS A 126 11.42 -0.75 -19.09
C HIS A 126 10.95 0.40 -20.00
N PRO A 127 11.78 1.44 -20.23
CA PRO A 127 11.44 2.50 -21.18
C PRO A 127 11.33 2.03 -22.64
N GLU A 128 11.82 0.83 -22.97
CA GLU A 128 11.75 0.23 -24.30
C GLU A 128 10.48 -0.61 -24.47
N LYS A 129 9.37 0.03 -24.85
CA LYS A 129 8.34 -0.55 -25.75
C LYS A 129 7.22 0.43 -26.13
N THR A 130 7.53 1.73 -26.23
CA THR A 130 6.64 2.67 -26.92
C THR A 130 7.20 2.99 -28.30
N THR A 131 7.35 1.97 -29.14
CA THR A 131 7.29 2.18 -30.59
C THR A 131 5.87 1.84 -31.01
N PRO A 132 5.01 2.83 -31.28
CA PRO A 132 3.75 2.59 -31.95
C PRO A 132 4.07 2.17 -33.40
N GLN A 133 4.17 0.87 -33.68
CA GLN A 133 4.01 0.38 -35.05
C GLN A 133 2.51 0.37 -35.40
N THR A 134 1.97 1.58 -35.56
CA THR A 134 0.73 1.80 -36.31
C THR A 134 0.97 2.97 -37.24
N GLN A 135 1.77 2.76 -38.29
CA GLN A 135 1.70 3.51 -39.55
C GLN A 135 2.64 2.91 -40.60
N ALA A 136 2.20 1.80 -41.21
CA ALA A 136 2.48 1.44 -42.60
C ALA A 136 1.73 0.14 -42.86
N ASN A 137 0.43 0.23 -43.10
CA ASN A 137 -0.37 -0.69 -43.92
C ASN A 137 -1.80 -0.13 -43.93
N THR A 138 -1.96 1.01 -44.62
CA THR A 138 -3.27 1.38 -45.18
C THR A 138 -3.45 0.55 -46.45
N PRO A 139 -4.65 -0.02 -46.66
CA PRO A 139 -4.89 -1.03 -47.68
C PRO A 139 -4.99 -0.37 -49.05
N ASP A 140 -4.38 -0.97 -50.07
CA ASP A 140 -4.81 -0.71 -51.43
C ASP A 140 -4.68 -1.97 -52.28
N LYS A 141 -5.68 -2.17 -53.13
CA LYS A 141 -5.80 -3.20 -54.16
C LYS A 141 -6.37 -4.56 -53.77
N ALA A 142 -7.65 -4.56 -53.43
CA ALA A 142 -8.56 -5.48 -54.11
C ALA A 142 -8.82 -4.97 -55.54
N GLU A 143 -9.10 -5.90 -56.46
CA GLU A 143 -9.57 -5.69 -57.85
C GLU A 143 -8.52 -5.35 -58.93
N GLN A 144 -8.02 -6.39 -59.62
CA GLN A 144 -8.48 -6.76 -60.98
C GLN A 144 -7.54 -7.80 -61.61
N LEU A 145 -8.08 -9.00 -61.80
CA LEU A 145 -7.66 -9.97 -62.84
C LEU A 145 -7.85 -9.34 -64.22
N PRO A 146 -7.01 -9.68 -65.20
CA PRO A 146 -7.30 -10.84 -66.05
C PRO A 146 -6.17 -11.88 -66.13
#